data_AF-A0A3D4ZM14-F1
#
_entry.id   AF-A0A3D4ZM14-F1
#
_cell.length_a   1.000
_cell.length_b   1.000
_cell.length_c   1.000
_cell.angle_alpha   90.00
_cell.angle_beta   90.00
_cell.angle_gamma   90.00
#
_symmetry.space_group_name_H-M   'P 1'
#
loop_
_entity.id
_entity.type
_entity.pdbx_description
1 polymer ?
#
loop_
_entity_poly.entity_id
_entity_poly.type
_entity_poly.pdbx_seq_one_letter_code
_entity_poly.pdbx_strand_id
1 'polypeptide(L)' 'ADGLMIEVHNNPEKALSDGAQSLRPETFDGVMTSLRRYVQVEGRSL' A
#
# COMPACT_ATOMS: atom_id res chain seq x y z
N ALA A 1 5.34 0.78 -15.66
CA ALA A 1 5.23 -0.10 -14.49
C ALA A 1 3.77 -0.46 -14.34
N ASP A 2 3.47 -1.74 -14.18
CA ASP A 2 2.12 -2.29 -14.34
C ASP A 2 1.50 -2.75 -13.01
N GLY A 3 2.25 -2.64 -11.90
CA GLY A 3 1.79 -2.99 -10.57
C GLY A 3 2.73 -2.46 -9.49
N LEU A 4 2.25 -2.53 -8.24
CA LEU A 4 2.98 -2.15 -7.04
C LEU A 4 2.84 -3.28 -6.02
N MET A 5 3.95 -3.66 -5.38
CA MET A 5 3.96 -4.63 -4.29
C MET A 5 4.18 -3.89 -2.98
N ILE A 6 3.25 -4.03 -2.03
CA ILE A 6 3.30 -3.39 -0.72
C ILE A 6 3.14 -4.47 0.36
N GLU A 7 4.09 -4.52 1.30
CA GLU A 7 3.97 -5.35 2.49
C GLU A 7 3.22 -4.60 3.59
N VAL A 8 2.27 -5.30 4.23
CA VAL A 8 1.40 -4.71 5.26
C VAL A 8 1.44 -5.59 6.50
N HIS A 9 1.73 -5.01 7.66
CA HIS A 9 1.75 -5.70 8.94
C HIS A 9 1.01 -4.87 10.00
N ASN A 10 0.16 -5.52 10.78
CA ASN A 10 -0.58 -4.89 11.90
C ASN A 10 0.33 -4.37 13.03
N ASN A 11 1.55 -4.90 13.16
CA ASN A 11 2.52 -4.53 14.17
C ASN A 11 3.94 -4.61 13.59
N PRO A 12 4.32 -3.63 12.74
CA PRO A 12 5.56 -3.68 11.99
C PRO A 12 6.80 -3.78 12.89
N GLU A 13 6.77 -3.20 14.08
CA GLU A 13 7.88 -3.25 15.06
C GLU A 13 8.17 -4.66 15.60
N LYS A 14 7.21 -5.60 15.49
CA LYS A 14 7.38 -7.01 15.88
C LYS A 14 7.50 -7.95 14.68
N ALA A 15 7.58 -7.42 13.47
CA ALA A 15 7.71 -8.25 12.29
C ALA A 15 9.03 -9.02 12.34
N LEU A 16 8.97 -10.32 12.02
CA LEU A 16 10.14 -11.20 12.01
C LEU A 16 11.09 -10.91 10.84
N SER A 17 10.62 -10.18 9.81
CA SER A 17 11.37 -9.63 8.69
C SER A 17 10.70 -8.34 8.22
N ASP A 18 11.49 -7.38 7.71
CA ASP A 18 11.05 -6.18 6.98
C ASP A 18 9.99 -5.29 7.65
N GLY A 19 9.98 -5.31 8.99
CA GLY A 19 9.07 -4.49 9.80
C GLY A 19 9.19 -2.99 9.58
N ALA A 20 10.39 -2.46 9.36
CA ALA A 20 10.58 -1.03 9.13
C ALA A 20 10.01 -0.54 7.78
N GLN A 21 9.87 -1.44 6.81
CA GLN A 21 9.42 -1.16 5.44
C GLN A 21 7.93 -1.47 5.27
N SER A 22 7.38 -2.34 6.14
CA SER A 22 5.98 -2.73 6.14
C SER A 22 5.06 -1.59 6.57
N LEU A 23 4.00 -1.35 5.79
CA LEU A 23 2.98 -0.39 6.16
C LEU A 23 2.04 -0.96 7.23
N ARG A 24 1.46 -0.06 8.03
CA ARG A 24 0.29 -0.41 8.84
C ARG A 24 -0.96 -0.46 7.95
N PRO A 25 -1.99 -1.27 8.30
CA PRO A 25 -3.21 -1.39 7.50
C PRO A 25 -3.91 -0.05 7.22
N GLU A 26 -3.89 0.87 8.18
CA GLU A 26 -4.53 2.19 8.05
C GLU A 26 -3.81 3.06 7.00
N THR A 27 -2.47 2.98 6.96
CA THR A 27 -1.67 3.67 5.94
C THR A 27 -1.92 3.07 4.56
N PHE A 28 -2.04 1.74 4.47
CA PHE A 28 -2.34 1.06 3.22
C PHE A 28 -3.71 1.47 2.65
N ASP A 29 -4.74 1.61 3.48
CA ASP A 29 -6.05 2.09 3.03
C ASP A 29 -5.98 3.52 2.46
N GLY A 30 -5.17 4.39 3.07
CA GLY A 30 -4.88 5.73 2.55
C GLY A 30 -4.19 5.69 1.18
N VAL A 31 -3.23 4.79 0.99
CA VAL A 31 -2.56 4.57 -0.30
C VAL A 31 -3.56 4.10 -1.36
N MET A 32 -4.39 3.11 -1.05
CA MET A 32 -5.41 2.60 -1.99
C MET A 32 -6.45 3.67 -2.37
N THR A 33 -6.82 4.53 -1.42
CA THR A 33 -7.71 5.67 -1.69
C THR A 33 -7.08 6.68 -2.64
N SER A 34 -5.77 6.91 -2.52
CA SER A 34 -5.02 7.80 -3.42
C SER A 34 -4.84 7.17 -4.80
N LEU A 35 -4.50 5.88 -4.86
CA LEU A 35 -4.37 5.13 -6.11
C LEU A 35 -5.68 5.09 -6.90
N ARG A 36 -6.83 4.93 -6.23
CA ARG A 36 -8.14 4.98 -6.89
C ARG A 36 -8.36 6.29 -7.65
N ARG A 37 -7.97 7.43 -7.06
CA ARG A 37 -8.07 8.74 -7.73
C ARG A 37 -7.10 8.84 -8.90
N TYR A 38 -5.86 8.38 -8.70
CA TYR A 38 -4.83 8.40 -9.75
C TYR A 38 -5.25 7.59 -10.98
N VAL A 39 -5.74 6.38 -10.75
CA VAL A 39 -6.14 5.43 -11.79
C VAL A 39 -7.34 5.93 -12.60
N GLN A 40 -8.27 6.64 -11.96
CA GLN A 40 -9.36 7.34 -12.65
C GLN A 40 -8.84 8.43 -13.61
N VAL A 41 -7.83 9.20 -13.21
CA VAL A 41 -7.22 10.26 -14.05
C VAL A 41 -6.47 9.65 -15.23
N GLU A 42 -5.76 8.55 -15.01
CA GLU A 42 -5.03 7.82 -16.04
C GLU A 42 -5.95 7.03 -17.00
N GLY A 43 -7.26 6.98 -16.75
CA GLY A 43 -8.20 6.19 -17.54
C GLY A 43 -7.95 4.67 -17.44
N ARG A 44 -7.37 4.21 -16.32
CA ARG A 44 -7.06 2.80 -16.06
C ARG A 44 -8.04 2.22 -15.03
N SER A 45 -7.94 0.92 -14.77
CA SER A 45 -8.65 0.23 -13.68
C SER A 45 -7.67 -0.37 -12.68
N LEU A 46 -8.08 -0.44 -11.40
CA LEU A 46 -7.38 -1.15 -10.33
C LEU A 46 -7.72 -2.64 -10.35
#